data_AF-A0A078AS26-F1
#
_entry.id   AF-A0A078AS26-F1
#
_cell.length_a   1.000
_cell.length_b   1.000
_cell.length_c   1.000
_cell.angle_alpha   90.00
_cell.angle_beta   90.00
_cell.angle_gamma   90.00
#
_symmetry.space_group_name_H-M   'P 1'
#
loop_
_entity.id
_entity.type
_entity.pdbx_description
1 polymer ?
#
loop_
_entity_poly.entity_id
_entity_poly.type
_entity_poly.pdbx_seq_one_letter_code
_entity_poly.pdbx_strand_id
1 'polypeptide(L)'
;MELAGRFKVSQGTVRKAIDELSAENLVVRRQGKGTFVATHHEARSQFRFLRLAPDEGVPHYPENRIIEVKRMRAPAEVARLLDIKSGDSVVFIRRVQSFSGVPTILDDLWLPGSIFKGLTAERLNEYKGPIGRANPCGVC
;
A
#
# COMPACT_ATOMS: atom_id res chain seq x y z
N MET A 1 6.21 -27.91 13.04
CA MET A 1 6.26 -29.33 12.60
C MET A 1 5.81 -29.48 11.16
N GLU A 2 4.69 -28.86 10.77
CA GLU A 2 4.15 -28.93 9.41
C GLU A 2 5.18 -28.62 8.30
N LEU A 3 5.93 -27.53 8.40
CA LEU A 3 6.92 -27.13 7.39
C LEU A 3 8.06 -28.15 7.20
N ALA A 4 8.55 -28.77 8.29
CA ALA A 4 9.63 -29.75 8.21
C ALA A 4 9.17 -31.00 7.46
N GLY A 5 7.95 -31.47 7.74
CA GLY A 5 7.33 -32.59 7.03
C GLY A 5 7.04 -32.26 5.56
N ARG A 6 6.46 -31.08 5.29
CA ARG A 6 6.11 -30.63 3.93
C ARG A 6 7.33 -30.52 3.01
N PHE A 7 8.43 -29.96 3.52
CA PHE A 7 9.65 -29.74 2.74
C PHE A 7 10.68 -30.88 2.87
N LYS A 8 10.37 -31.94 3.64
CA LYS A 8 11.27 -33.09 3.88
C LYS A 8 12.66 -32.67 4.39
N VAL A 9 12.70 -31.77 5.36
CA VAL A 9 13.93 -31.24 5.96
C VAL A 9 13.93 -31.39 7.48
N SER A 10 15.09 -31.22 8.10
CA SER A 10 15.19 -31.22 9.57
C SER A 10 14.46 -30.02 10.18
N GLN A 11 14.01 -30.15 11.44
CA GLN A 11 13.44 -29.02 12.18
C GLN A 11 14.45 -27.87 12.35
N GLY A 12 15.74 -28.18 12.50
CA GLY A 12 16.81 -27.19 12.58
C GLY A 12 16.91 -26.35 11.31
N THR A 13 16.76 -26.98 10.15
CA THR A 13 16.75 -26.30 8.84
C THR A 13 15.59 -25.32 8.73
N VAL A 14 14.37 -25.73 9.12
CA VAL A 14 13.20 -24.85 9.14
C VAL A 14 13.41 -23.69 10.11
N ARG A 15 13.94 -23.96 11.30
CA ARG A 15 14.19 -22.91 12.31
C ARG A 15 15.17 -21.87 11.78
N LYS A 16 16.28 -22.31 11.19
CA LYS A 16 17.29 -21.44 10.57
C LYS A 16 16.68 -20.57 9.47
N ALA A 17 15.88 -21.15 8.56
CA ALA A 17 15.21 -20.39 7.51
C ALA A 17 14.24 -19.34 8.07
N ILE A 18 13.46 -19.68 9.12
CA ILE A 18 12.57 -18.71 9.78
C ILE A 18 13.35 -17.62 10.51
N ASP A 19 14.49 -17.96 11.12
CA ASP A 19 15.37 -16.99 11.78
C ASP A 19 15.95 -16.00 10.75
N GLU A 20 16.38 -16.49 9.58
CA GLU A 20 16.86 -15.66 8.46
C GLU A 20 15.76 -14.72 7.94
N LEU A 21 14.57 -15.24 7.66
CA LEU A 21 13.42 -14.41 7.25
C LEU A 21 13.01 -13.39 8.32
N SER A 22 13.17 -13.74 9.60
CA SER A 22 12.91 -12.82 10.71
C SER A 22 13.97 -11.72 10.81
N ALA A 23 15.24 -12.05 10.55
CA ALA A 23 16.34 -11.08 10.52
C ALA A 23 16.17 -10.07 9.37
N GLU A 24 15.60 -10.51 8.25
CA GLU A 24 15.23 -9.65 7.11
C GLU A 24 13.91 -8.89 7.32
N ASN A 25 13.25 -9.03 8.47
CA ASN A 25 11.93 -8.46 8.76
C ASN A 25 10.86 -8.85 7.73
N LEU A 26 10.92 -10.06 7.18
CA LEU A 26 9.88 -10.64 6.32
C LEU A 26 8.82 -11.37 7.13
N VAL A 27 9.18 -11.84 8.33
CA VAL A 27 8.27 -12.45 9.30
C VAL A 27 8.54 -11.93 10.71
N VAL A 28 7.54 -11.99 11.59
CA VAL A 28 7.62 -11.60 13.00
C VAL A 28 7.15 -12.75 13.88
N ARG A 29 7.94 -13.09 14.89
CA ARG A 29 7.53 -14.03 15.94
C ARG A 29 6.70 -13.33 17.00
N ARG A 30 5.55 -13.91 17.32
CA ARG A 30 4.71 -13.51 18.45
C ARG A 30 4.70 -14.65 19.46
N GLN A 31 5.22 -14.39 20.66
CA GLN A 31 5.30 -15.38 21.74
C GLN A 31 3.92 -16.01 21.98
N GLY A 32 3.86 -17.34 22.00
CA GLY A 32 2.62 -18.10 22.19
C GLY A 32 1.63 -18.06 21.02
N LYS A 33 1.88 -17.27 19.97
CA LYS A 33 0.96 -17.08 18.83
C LYS A 33 1.53 -17.55 17.50
N GLY A 34 2.83 -17.79 17.40
CA GLY A 34 3.50 -18.32 16.21
C GLY A 34 4.25 -17.25 15.40
N THR A 35 4.47 -17.54 14.12
CA THR A 35 5.22 -16.66 13.19
C THR A 35 4.24 -16.09 12.16
N PHE A 36 4.28 -14.78 11.96
CA PHE A 36 3.39 -14.04 11.07
C PHE A 36 4.19 -13.33 9.99
N VAL A 37 3.62 -13.10 8.81
CA VAL A 37 4.24 -12.23 7.81
C VAL A 37 4.41 -10.84 8.41
N ALA A 38 5.60 -10.27 8.28
CA ALA A 38 5.84 -8.89 8.65
C ALA A 38 5.05 -8.00 7.71
N THR A 39 3.89 -7.52 8.16
CA THR A 39 3.30 -6.31 7.61
C THR A 39 4.30 -5.21 7.85
N HIS A 40 4.92 -4.71 6.77
CA HIS A 40 5.78 -3.54 6.82
C HIS A 40 5.03 -2.49 7.64
N HIS A 41 5.62 -1.94 8.70
CA HIS A 41 4.98 -0.85 9.43
C HIS A 41 4.71 0.29 8.44
N GLU A 42 3.46 0.40 8.01
CA GLU A 42 3.06 1.07 6.76
C GLU A 42 3.26 2.58 6.84
N ALA A 43 3.35 3.16 8.04
CA ALA A 43 3.54 4.60 8.25
C ALA A 43 4.76 5.16 7.48
N ARG A 44 5.89 4.44 7.44
CA ARG A 44 7.06 4.88 6.66
C ARG A 44 6.94 4.58 5.17
N SER A 45 6.14 3.60 4.77
CA SER A 45 5.98 3.25 3.35
C SER A 45 4.96 4.16 2.64
N GLN A 46 3.99 4.70 3.37
CA GLN A 46 2.99 5.68 2.90
C GLN A 46 3.61 6.92 2.26
N PHE A 47 4.81 7.29 2.71
CA PHE A 47 5.50 8.53 2.32
C PHE A 47 6.93 8.29 1.86
N ARG A 48 7.30 7.04 1.52
CA ARG A 48 8.66 6.69 1.08
C ARG A 48 9.14 7.58 -0.09
N PHE A 49 8.20 8.03 -0.92
CA PHE A 49 8.47 8.90 -2.06
C PHE A 49 7.95 10.34 -1.86
N LEU A 50 7.18 10.62 -0.80
CA LEU A 50 6.79 11.98 -0.45
C LEU A 50 7.92 12.60 0.37
N ARG A 51 8.79 13.37 -0.29
CA ARG A 51 9.85 14.13 0.37
C ARG A 51 9.36 15.50 0.83
N LEU A 52 8.19 15.54 1.49
CA LEU A 52 7.73 16.75 2.15
C LEU A 52 8.00 16.61 3.65
N ALA A 53 8.91 17.43 4.15
CA ALA A 53 9.23 17.55 5.57
C ALA A 53 9.00 19.01 5.99
N PRO A 54 8.59 19.26 7.23
CA PRO A 54 8.54 20.62 7.76
C PRO A 54 9.96 21.21 7.79
N ASP A 55 10.08 22.53 7.58
CA ASP A 55 11.36 23.25 7.64
C ASP A 55 12.04 23.09 9.01
N GLU A 56 11.24 22.98 10.07
CA GLU A 56 11.66 22.69 11.43
C GLU A 56 10.75 21.61 12.07
N GLY A 57 11.32 20.70 12.87
CA GLY A 57 10.56 19.74 13.67
C GLY A 57 10.61 18.28 13.19
N VAL A 58 9.74 17.45 13.78
CA VAL A 58 9.67 16.01 13.52
C VAL A 58 8.78 15.76 12.30
N PRO A 59 9.18 14.88 11.35
CA PRO A 59 8.32 14.50 10.24
C PRO A 59 6.97 13.97 10.75
N HIS A 60 5.90 14.65 10.36
CA HIS A 60 4.53 14.25 10.65
C HIS A 60 3.81 13.89 9.34
N TYR A 61 2.97 12.87 9.43
CA TYR A 61 2.28 12.30 8.28
C TYR A 61 1.00 13.09 7.96
N PRO A 62 0.68 13.32 6.68
CA PRO A 62 -0.52 14.06 6.32
C PRO A 62 -1.81 13.31 6.62
N GLU A 63 -2.82 14.08 6.97
CA GLU A 63 -4.22 13.65 6.96
C GLU A 63 -4.76 13.74 5.52
N ASN A 64 -5.39 12.67 5.05
CA ASN A 64 -5.94 12.62 3.70
C ASN A 64 -7.45 12.89 3.73
N ARG A 65 -7.90 13.80 2.87
CA ARG A 65 -9.32 14.00 2.57
C ARG A 65 -9.58 13.75 1.09
N ILE A 66 -10.31 12.68 0.77
CA ILE A 66 -10.74 12.39 -0.59
C ILE A 66 -11.79 13.42 -1.01
N ILE A 67 -11.58 14.03 -2.17
CA ILE A 67 -12.48 15.03 -2.74
C ILE A 67 -13.33 14.40 -3.85
N GLU A 68 -12.72 13.52 -4.65
CA GLU A 68 -13.37 12.95 -5.82
C GLU A 68 -12.80 11.58 -6.15
N VAL A 69 -13.67 10.67 -6.58
CA VAL A 69 -13.27 9.38 -7.18
C VAL A 69 -14.16 9.13 -8.38
N LYS A 70 -13.56 8.91 -9.55
CA LYS A 70 -14.28 8.66 -10.80
C LYS A 70 -13.65 7.53 -11.58
N ARG A 71 -14.47 6.64 -12.11
CA ARG A 71 -14.06 5.68 -13.14
C ARG A 71 -14.44 6.24 -14.50
N MET A 72 -13.46 6.36 -15.39
CA MET A 72 -13.65 6.96 -16.71
C MET A 72 -12.72 6.34 -17.74
N ARG A 73 -12.90 6.70 -19.02
CA ARG A 73 -11.90 6.42 -20.06
C ARG A 73 -10.68 7.32 -19.84
N ALA A 74 -9.50 6.76 -20.02
CA ALA A 74 -8.25 7.50 -19.89
C ALA A 74 -8.19 8.66 -20.88
N PRO A 75 -7.93 9.90 -20.43
CA PRO A 75 -7.46 10.96 -21.31
C PRO A 75 -6.19 10.53 -22.07
N ALA A 76 -5.98 11.05 -23.28
CA ALA A 76 -4.88 10.60 -24.15
C ALA A 76 -3.50 10.68 -23.48
N GLU A 77 -3.23 11.77 -22.76
CA GLU A 77 -1.97 11.95 -22.03
C GLU A 77 -1.81 10.93 -20.89
N VAL A 78 -2.88 10.68 -20.13
CA VAL A 78 -2.88 9.70 -19.04
C VAL A 78 -2.66 8.29 -19.59
N ALA A 79 -3.30 7.94 -20.71
CA ALA A 79 -3.11 6.65 -21.35
C ALA A 79 -1.65 6.43 -21.76
N ARG A 80 -1.01 7.47 -22.33
CA ARG A 80 0.41 7.44 -22.69
C ARG A 80 1.32 7.31 -21.47
N LEU A 81 1.08 8.06 -20.40
CA LEU A 81 1.90 8.04 -19.19
C LEU A 81 1.79 6.71 -18.42
N LEU A 82 0.62 6.07 -18.46
CA LEU A 82 0.38 4.77 -17.83
C LEU A 82 0.73 3.58 -18.73
N ASP A 83 1.16 3.81 -19.98
CA ASP A 83 1.41 2.78 -20.99
C ASP A 83 0.23 1.81 -21.18
N ILE A 84 -0.97 2.38 -21.32
CA ILE A 84 -2.23 1.64 -21.56
C ILE A 84 -2.84 2.03 -22.91
N LYS A 85 -3.80 1.24 -23.40
CA LYS A 85 -4.43 1.53 -24.69
C LYS A 85 -5.33 2.76 -24.56
N SER A 86 -5.39 3.55 -25.63
CA SER A 86 -6.34 4.66 -25.71
C SER A 86 -7.77 4.17 -25.48
N GLY A 87 -8.49 4.84 -24.58
CA GLY A 87 -9.85 4.46 -24.19
C GLY A 87 -9.95 3.39 -23.10
N ASP A 88 -8.83 2.82 -22.63
CA ASP A 88 -8.82 1.94 -21.46
C ASP A 88 -9.37 2.68 -20.23
N SER A 89 -10.02 1.92 -19.34
CA SER A 89 -10.60 2.49 -18.13
C SER A 89 -9.50 2.85 -17.13
N VAL A 90 -9.65 4.01 -16.50
CA VAL A 90 -8.85 4.48 -15.36
C VAL A 90 -9.75 4.82 -14.18
N VAL A 91 -9.16 4.82 -13.00
CA VAL A 91 -9.73 5.43 -11.80
C VAL A 91 -8.96 6.72 -11.52
N PHE A 92 -9.69 7.83 -11.54
CA PHE A 92 -9.22 9.14 -11.11
C PHE A 92 -9.56 9.34 -9.64
N ILE A 93 -8.61 9.84 -8.86
CA ILE A 93 -8.80 10.19 -7.46
C ILE A 93 -8.21 11.58 -7.24
N ARG A 94 -9.02 12.49 -6.69
CA ARG A 94 -8.54 13.78 -6.17
C ARG A 94 -8.58 13.76 -4.65
N ARG A 95 -7.49 14.18 -4.02
CA ARG A 95 -7.42 14.29 -2.56
C ARG A 95 -6.65 15.52 -2.12
N VAL A 96 -6.97 15.99 -0.92
CA VAL A 96 -6.19 17.00 -0.20
C VAL A 96 -5.41 16.31 0.91
N GLN A 97 -4.12 16.60 1.00
CA GLN A 97 -3.27 16.21 2.11
C GLN A 97 -3.01 17.41 3.00
N SER A 98 -3.32 17.27 4.29
CA SER A 98 -3.15 18.32 5.30
C SER A 98 -2.06 17.95 6.30
N PHE A 99 -1.20 18.90 6.65
CA PHE A 99 -0.18 18.74 7.68
C PHE A 99 -0.54 19.62 8.87
N SER A 100 -0.65 19.04 10.07
CA SER A 100 -1.06 19.77 11.28
C SER A 100 -2.38 20.55 11.07
N GLY A 101 -3.34 19.95 10.36
CA GLY A 101 -4.64 20.56 10.03
C GLY A 101 -4.63 21.56 8.88
N VAL A 102 -3.46 21.92 8.32
CA VAL A 102 -3.33 22.88 7.22
C VAL A 102 -3.34 22.14 5.87
N PRO A 103 -4.28 22.40 4.95
CA PRO A 103 -4.24 21.85 3.59
C PRO A 103 -2.97 22.28 2.86
N THR A 104 -2.13 21.33 2.45
CA THR A 104 -0.82 21.63 1.86
C THR A 104 -0.67 21.10 0.44
N ILE A 105 -1.23 19.92 0.14
CA ILE A 105 -1.11 19.32 -1.19
C ILE A 105 -2.49 18.97 -1.73
N LEU A 106 -2.73 19.27 -3.01
CA LEU A 106 -3.81 18.71 -3.80
C LEU A 106 -3.21 17.68 -4.77
N ASP A 107 -3.58 16.41 -4.63
CA ASP A 107 -3.12 15.34 -5.50
C ASP A 107 -4.23 14.89 -6.45
N ASP A 108 -3.84 14.71 -7.70
CA ASP A 108 -4.61 14.02 -8.73
C ASP A 108 -3.92 12.70 -9.08
N LEU A 109 -4.52 11.58 -8.69
CA LEU A 109 -4.00 10.24 -8.96
C LEU A 109 -4.77 9.58 -10.10
N TRP A 110 -4.02 8.95 -11.01
CA TRP A 110 -4.55 8.19 -12.13
C TRP A 110 -4.08 6.74 -12.03
N LEU A 111 -5.02 5.81 -11.94
CA LEU A 111 -4.75 4.38 -11.77
C LEU A 111 -5.36 3.55 -12.90
N PRO A 112 -4.68 2.52 -13.43
CA PRO A 112 -5.26 1.61 -14.42
C PRO A 112 -6.50 0.89 -13.86
N GLY A 113 -7.67 1.09 -14.47
CA GLY A 113 -8.94 0.58 -13.97
C GLY A 113 -9.07 -0.95 -14.02
N SER A 114 -8.29 -1.61 -14.89
CA SER A 114 -8.23 -3.07 -14.99
C SER A 114 -7.63 -3.73 -13.74
N ILE A 115 -6.69 -3.05 -13.08
CA ILE A 115 -6.03 -3.52 -11.86
C ILE A 115 -6.89 -3.16 -10.63
N PHE A 116 -7.47 -1.96 -10.62
CA PHE A 116 -8.22 -1.41 -9.47
C PHE A 116 -9.74 -1.52 -9.64
N LYS A 117 -10.25 -2.73 -9.91
CA LYS A 117 -11.68 -2.98 -10.23
C LYS A 117 -12.65 -2.61 -9.10
N GLY A 118 -12.27 -2.86 -7.85
CA GLY A 118 -13.12 -2.65 -6.67
C GLY A 118 -12.76 -1.40 -5.86
N LEU A 119 -12.10 -0.41 -6.48
CA LEU A 119 -11.75 0.83 -5.80
C LEU A 119 -12.92 1.82 -5.92
N THR A 120 -13.50 2.22 -4.79
CA THR A 120 -14.61 3.17 -4.71
C THR A 120 -14.32 4.27 -3.69
N ALA A 121 -15.11 5.34 -3.70
CA ALA A 121 -14.97 6.43 -2.73
C ALA A 121 -15.20 5.95 -1.30
N GLU A 122 -16.20 5.09 -1.09
CA GLU A 122 -16.55 4.51 0.21
C GLU A 122 -15.36 3.72 0.77
N ARG A 123 -14.79 2.83 -0.03
CA ARG A 123 -13.62 2.02 0.36
C ARG A 123 -12.40 2.88 0.66
N LEU A 124 -12.19 3.97 -0.08
CA LEU A 124 -11.07 4.89 0.16
C LEU A 124 -11.27 5.70 1.45
N ASN A 125 -12.51 6.08 1.78
CA ASN A 125 -12.81 6.82 3.00
C ASN A 125 -12.77 5.94 4.26
N GLU A 126 -13.16 4.67 4.15
CA GLU A 126 -13.07 3.69 5.25
C GLU A 126 -11.62 3.23 5.52
N TYR A 127 -10.79 3.26 4.48
CA TYR A 127 -9.43 2.75 4.54
C TYR A 127 -8.47 3.75 5.21
N LYS A 128 -7.96 3.37 6.38
CA LYS A 128 -6.98 4.15 7.16
C LYS A 128 -5.51 3.78 6.89
N GLY A 129 -5.23 3.03 5.82
CA GLY A 129 -3.89 2.55 5.45
C GLY A 129 -3.28 3.26 4.22
N PRO A 130 -2.14 2.79 3.68
CA PRO A 130 -1.50 3.35 2.48
C PRO A 130 -2.32 3.19 1.20
N ILE A 131 -2.67 4.30 0.55
CA ILE A 131 -3.23 4.29 -0.81
C ILE A 131 -2.13 3.78 -1.77
N GLY A 132 -2.17 2.47 -2.03
CA GLY A 132 -1.13 1.76 -2.79
C GLY A 132 -1.37 0.25 -2.90
N ARG A 133 -2.25 -0.33 -2.07
CA ARG A 133 -2.75 -1.69 -2.32
C ARG A 133 -3.92 -1.69 -3.31
N ALA A 134 -3.65 -1.90 -4.59
CA ALA A 134 -4.47 -2.88 -5.32
C ALA A 134 -4.02 -4.24 -4.79
N ASN A 135 -4.81 -4.86 -3.92
CA ASN A 135 -4.55 -6.24 -3.55
C ASN A 135 -5.25 -7.14 -4.59
N PRO A 136 -4.53 -7.85 -5.47
CA PRO A 136 -5.14 -8.89 -6.30
C PRO A 136 -5.49 -10.14 -5.49
N CYS A 137 -5.05 -10.26 -4.23
CA CYS A 137 -5.51 -11.31 -3.33
C CYS A 137 -6.64 -10.79 -2.42
N GLY A 138 -7.83 -11.36 -2.60
CA GLY A 138 -8.93 -11.16 -1.67
C GLY A 138 -8.67 -11.94 -0.40
N VAL A 139 -8.04 -11.32 0.60
CA VAL A 139 -8.16 -11.75 2.00
C VAL A 139 -8.09 -10.51 2.89
N CYS A 140 -9.01 -10.48 3.83
CA CYS A 140 -9.39 -9.46 4.80
C CYS A 140 -8.25 -8.68 5.46
#